data_AF-A0A9P0NZQ6-F1
#
_entry.id   AF-A0A9P0NZQ6-F1
#
_cell.length_a   1.000
_cell.length_b   1.000
_cell.length_c   1.000
_cell.angle_alpha   90.00
_cell.angle_beta   90.00
_cell.angle_gamma   90.00
#
_symmetry.space_group_name_H-M   'P 1'
#
loop_
_entity.id
_entity.type
_entity.pdbx_description
1 polymer ?
#
loop_
_entity_poly.entity_id
_entity_poly.type
_entity_poly.pdbx_seq_one_letter_code
_entity_poly.pdbx_strand_id
1 'polypeptide(L)'
;MSENGQLYAMAKEILYRQSPKPLLDMCFATMSIIGLYGTSRHLNTKFDLYSRPIQLRLAMYYFVAMFMYGVYIMSKDTTQIFAEERIDKKLKQIDPRFAEGGAEYYRKVLQRNIALRTLMGSEGERRFSITGNENTFLRTRNLPLVHRKSIFDETQ
;
A
#
# COMPACT_ATOMS: atom_id res chain seq x y z
N MET A 1 -7.28 -24.85 3.47
CA MET A 1 -7.89 -23.76 4.28
C MET A 1 -9.31 -24.19 4.63
N SER A 2 -9.87 -23.78 5.77
CA SER A 2 -11.30 -24.04 6.05
C SER A 2 -12.20 -23.37 5.00
N GLU A 3 -13.44 -23.83 4.91
CA GLU A 3 -14.45 -23.25 4.02
C GLU A 3 -14.69 -21.77 4.34
N ASN A 4 -14.80 -21.41 5.63
CA ASN A 4 -14.96 -20.02 6.08
C ASN A 4 -13.77 -19.13 5.68
N GLY A 5 -12.54 -19.65 5.75
CA GLY A 5 -11.35 -18.91 5.33
C GLY A 5 -11.30 -18.67 3.81
N GLN A 6 -11.78 -19.62 3.01
CA GLN A 6 -11.90 -19.45 1.56
C GLN A 6 -13.00 -18.46 1.19
N LEU A 7 -14.14 -18.53 1.88
CA LEU A 7 -15.26 -17.61 1.71
C LEU A 7 -14.83 -16.16 2.02
N TYR A 8 -14.11 -15.95 3.13
CA TYR A 8 -13.51 -14.66 3.46
C TYR A 8 -12.53 -14.17 2.38
N ALA A 9 -11.62 -15.04 1.92
CA ALA A 9 -10.65 -14.67 0.89
C ALA A 9 -11.33 -14.21 -0.40
N MET A 10 -12.39 -14.90 -0.82
CA MET A 10 -13.19 -14.55 -1.99
C MET A 10 -13.94 -13.22 -1.80
N ALA A 11 -14.63 -13.06 -0.65
CA ALA A 11 -15.38 -11.85 -0.35
C ALA A 11 -14.47 -10.61 -0.30
N LYS A 12 -13.28 -10.74 0.28
CA LYS A 12 -12.25 -9.69 0.29
C LYS A 12 -11.84 -9.24 -1.11
N GLU A 13 -11.57 -10.18 -2.01
CA GLU A 13 -11.21 -9.85 -3.40
C GLU A 13 -12.36 -9.16 -4.15
N ILE A 14 -13.60 -9.61 -3.95
CA ILE A 14 -14.79 -8.97 -4.55
C ILE A 14 -14.92 -7.52 -4.07
N LEU A 15 -14.85 -7.29 -2.75
CA LEU A 15 -14.93 -5.94 -2.16
C LEU A 15 -13.76 -5.05 -2.58
N TYR A 16 -12.57 -5.62 -2.72
CA TYR A 16 -11.40 -4.89 -3.21
C TYR A 16 -11.58 -4.44 -4.66
N ARG A 17 -12.13 -5.30 -5.53
CA ARG A 17 -12.44 -4.94 -6.93
C ARG A 17 -13.57 -3.94 -7.07
N GLN A 18 -14.57 -3.99 -6.18
CA GLN A 18 -15.65 -3.01 -6.12
C GLN A 18 -15.21 -1.67 -5.52
N SER A 19 -14.06 -1.62 -4.84
CA SER A 19 -13.57 -0.38 -4.26
C SER A 19 -13.26 0.66 -5.35
N PRO A 20 -13.50 1.96 -5.09
CA PRO A 20 -13.16 3.03 -6.03
C PRO A 20 -11.64 3.26 -6.17
N LYS A 21 -10.81 2.37 -5.62
CA LYS A 21 -9.36 2.50 -5.63
C LYS A 21 -8.77 2.71 -7.03
N PRO A 22 -9.16 1.97 -8.09
CA PRO A 22 -8.60 2.20 -9.43
C PRO A 22 -8.88 3.62 -9.95
N LEU A 23 -10.07 4.17 -9.64
CA LEU A 23 -10.43 5.53 -10.00
C LEU A 23 -9.59 6.54 -9.23
N LEU A 24 -9.42 6.35 -7.91
CA LEU A 24 -8.57 7.20 -7.09
C LEU A 24 -7.11 7.18 -7.54
N ASP A 25 -6.58 6.00 -7.90
CA ASP A 25 -5.21 5.86 -8.41
C ASP A 25 -5.01 6.65 -9.72
N MET A 26 -6.01 6.67 -10.61
CA MET A 26 -6.00 7.49 -11.84
C MET A 26 -6.08 8.99 -11.53
N CYS A 27 -6.93 9.39 -10.58
CA CYS A 27 -7.03 10.77 -10.14
C CYS A 27 -5.69 11.26 -9.55
N PHE A 28 -5.05 10.47 -8.69
CA PHE A 28 -3.75 10.82 -8.12
C PHE A 28 -2.67 10.95 -9.20
N ALA A 29 -2.60 10.01 -10.14
CA ALA A 29 -1.65 10.10 -11.25
C ALA A 29 -1.84 11.38 -12.08
N THR A 30 -3.11 11.71 -12.39
CA THR A 30 -3.45 12.90 -13.17
C THR A 30 -3.10 14.19 -12.42
N MET A 31 -3.46 14.27 -11.13
CA MET A 31 -3.11 15.40 -10.27
C MET A 31 -1.59 15.56 -10.12
N SER A 32 -0.82 14.48 -10.02
CA SER A 32 0.64 14.54 -9.96
C SER A 32 1.26 15.12 -11.23
N ILE A 33 0.74 14.78 -12.41
CA ILE A 33 1.23 15.33 -13.69
C ILE A 33 0.89 16.82 -13.81
N ILE A 34 -0.36 17.20 -13.50
CA ILE A 34 -0.80 18.60 -13.53
C ILE A 34 0.01 19.43 -12.51
N GLY A 35 0.21 18.90 -11.31
CA GLY A 35 1.03 19.51 -10.26
C GLY A 35 2.48 19.68 -10.70
N LEU A 36 3.10 18.65 -11.27
CA LEU A 36 4.47 18.72 -11.81
C LEU A 36 4.61 19.83 -12.84
N TYR A 37 3.70 19.90 -13.82
CA TYR A 37 3.71 20.93 -14.85
C TYR A 37 3.48 22.33 -14.23
N GLY A 38 2.46 22.48 -13.38
CA GLY A 38 2.09 23.74 -12.75
C GLY A 38 3.21 24.30 -11.87
N THR A 39 3.79 23.47 -11.00
CA THR A 39 4.91 23.86 -10.13
C THR A 39 6.16 24.18 -10.93
N SER A 40 6.49 23.37 -11.94
CA SER A 40 7.65 23.64 -12.82
C SER A 40 7.48 24.96 -13.57
N ARG A 41 6.29 25.22 -14.12
CA ARG A 41 5.98 26.48 -14.81
C ARG A 41 6.04 27.67 -13.85
N HIS A 42 5.46 27.56 -12.66
CA HIS A 42 5.46 28.62 -11.67
C HIS A 42 6.89 28.99 -11.23
N LEU A 43 7.72 27.99 -10.94
CA LEU A 43 9.12 28.22 -10.56
C LEU A 43 9.91 28.83 -11.72
N ASN A 44 9.71 28.34 -12.95
CA ASN A 44 10.37 28.90 -14.13
C ASN A 44 10.06 30.39 -14.32
N THR A 45 8.79 30.79 -14.15
CA THR A 45 8.38 32.20 -14.27
C THR A 45 8.86 33.06 -13.10
N LYS A 46 8.89 32.51 -11.88
CA LYS A 46 9.24 33.26 -10.66
C LYS A 46 10.75 33.56 -10.58
N PHE A 47 11.59 32.63 -11.03
CA PHE A 47 13.05 32.75 -10.97
C PHE A 47 13.69 33.13 -12.31
N ASP A 48 12.88 33.41 -13.33
CA ASP A 48 13.30 33.67 -14.71
C ASP A 48 14.33 32.65 -15.22
N LEU A 49 14.04 31.36 -14.98
CA LEU A 49 14.96 30.26 -15.27
C LEU A 49 15.17 30.02 -16.77
N TYR A 50 14.38 30.66 -17.63
CA TYR A 50 14.56 30.59 -19.08
C TYR A 50 15.81 31.35 -19.55
N SER A 51 16.18 32.43 -18.85
CA SER A 51 17.39 33.22 -19.12
C SER A 51 18.65 32.64 -18.46
N ARG A 52 18.51 31.55 -17.70
CA ARG A 52 19.55 30.94 -16.86
C ARG A 52 20.17 29.69 -17.53
N PRO A 53 21.36 29.23 -17.09
CA PRO A 53 21.99 28.05 -17.66
C PRO A 53 21.12 26.80 -17.53
N ILE A 54 21.16 25.96 -18.57
CA ILE A 54 20.33 24.75 -18.69
C ILE A 54 20.50 23.77 -17.52
N GLN A 55 21.69 23.71 -16.91
CA GLN A 55 21.99 22.83 -15.77
C GLN A 55 21.11 23.16 -14.55
N LEU A 56 20.92 24.46 -14.25
CA LEU A 56 20.08 24.89 -13.13
C LEU A 56 18.62 24.51 -13.36
N ARG A 57 18.15 24.62 -14.61
CA ARG A 57 16.79 24.22 -14.99
C ARG A 57 16.56 22.71 -14.86
N LEU A 58 17.53 21.91 -15.29
CA LEU A 58 17.49 20.45 -15.15
C LEU A 58 17.49 20.02 -13.69
N ALA A 59 18.35 20.62 -12.86
CA ALA A 59 18.37 20.35 -11.42
C ALA A 59 17.01 20.67 -10.78
N MET A 60 16.41 21.82 -11.13
CA MET A 60 15.08 22.18 -10.64
C MET A 60 14.02 21.14 -11.05
N TYR A 61 13.94 20.77 -12.33
CA TYR A 61 12.98 19.75 -12.79
C TYR A 61 13.18 18.42 -12.08
N TYR A 62 14.43 18.02 -11.82
CA TYR A 62 14.72 16.81 -11.06
C TYR A 62 14.13 16.87 -9.65
N PHE A 63 14.35 17.96 -8.91
CA PHE A 63 13.80 18.12 -7.56
C PHE A 63 12.27 18.16 -7.55
N VAL A 64 11.65 18.88 -8.49
CA VAL A 64 10.18 18.93 -8.58
C VAL A 64 9.61 17.55 -8.95
N ALA A 65 10.23 16.84 -9.89
CA ALA A 65 9.81 15.50 -10.27
C ALA A 65 9.95 14.52 -9.10
N MET A 66 11.08 14.55 -8.38
CA MET A 66 11.30 13.72 -7.19
C MET A 66 10.25 13.99 -6.11
N PHE A 67 9.95 15.27 -5.85
CA PHE A 67 8.94 15.66 -4.88
C PHE A 67 7.54 15.16 -5.28
N MET A 68 7.11 15.43 -6.51
CA MET A 68 5.78 15.00 -7.00
C MET A 68 5.64 13.48 -7.07
N TYR A 69 6.72 12.78 -7.42
CA TYR A 69 6.78 11.32 -7.40
C TYR A 69 6.66 10.77 -5.97
N GLY A 70 7.33 11.40 -4.99
CA GLY A 70 7.19 11.08 -3.57
C GLY A 70 5.74 11.23 -3.10
N VAL A 71 5.10 12.37 -3.41
CA VAL A 71 3.68 12.61 -3.10
C VAL A 71 2.79 11.53 -3.73
N TYR A 72 2.99 11.20 -5.00
CA TYR A 72 2.23 10.15 -5.68
C TYR A 72 2.35 8.79 -4.98
N ILE A 73 3.58 8.37 -4.63
CA ILE A 73 3.82 7.11 -3.93
C ILE A 73 3.10 7.11 -2.58
N MET A 74 3.26 8.17 -1.78
CA MET A 74 2.65 8.27 -0.46
C MET A 74 1.12 8.25 -0.54
N SER A 75 0.52 8.99 -1.47
CA SER A 75 -0.93 8.97 -1.67
C SER A 75 -1.45 7.58 -2.06
N LYS A 76 -0.72 6.87 -2.92
CA LYS A 76 -1.08 5.52 -3.35
C LYS A 76 -0.99 4.49 -2.23
N ASP A 77 0.08 4.54 -1.43
CA ASP A 77 0.29 3.64 -0.29
C ASP A 77 -0.73 3.89 0.80
N THR A 78 -0.98 5.16 1.12
CA THR A 78 -1.97 5.55 2.11
C THR A 78 -3.36 5.06 1.69
N THR A 79 -3.74 5.27 0.43
CA THR A 79 -5.03 4.79 -0.11
C THR A 79 -5.12 3.26 -0.10
N GLN A 80 -4.02 2.55 -0.34
CA GLN A 80 -3.98 1.09 -0.23
C GLN A 80 -4.28 0.64 1.21
N ILE A 81 -3.56 1.20 2.18
CA ILE A 81 -3.71 0.85 3.60
C ILE A 81 -5.14 1.13 4.08
N PHE A 82 -5.68 2.31 3.77
CA PHE A 82 -7.05 2.66 4.15
C PHE A 82 -8.10 1.79 3.48
N ALA A 83 -7.93 1.43 2.21
CA ALA A 83 -8.87 0.55 1.52
C ALA A 83 -8.86 -0.86 2.14
N GLU A 84 -7.67 -1.39 2.40
CA GLU A 84 -7.44 -2.68 3.04
C GLU A 84 -8.09 -2.76 4.43
N GLU A 85 -7.81 -1.78 5.29
CA GLU A 85 -8.38 -1.70 6.63
C GLU A 85 -9.92 -1.58 6.60
N ARG A 86 -10.45 -0.75 5.69
CA ARG A 86 -11.91 -0.56 5.55
C ARG A 86 -12.61 -1.83 5.08
N ILE A 87 -12.01 -2.58 4.15
CA ILE A 87 -12.56 -3.85 3.67
C ILE A 87 -12.58 -4.89 4.79
N ASP A 88 -11.48 -5.01 5.53
CA ASP A 88 -11.35 -5.97 6.63
C ASP A 88 -12.36 -5.66 7.76
N LYS A 89 -12.51 -4.40 8.14
CA LYS A 89 -13.54 -3.95 9.11
C LYS A 89 -14.96 -4.19 8.60
N LYS A 90 -15.23 -3.93 7.31
CA LYS A 90 -16.55 -4.15 6.72
C LYS A 90 -16.91 -5.64 6.68
N LEU A 91 -15.98 -6.51 6.31
CA LEU A 91 -16.19 -7.96 6.29
C LEU A 91 -16.48 -8.51 7.68
N LYS A 92 -15.75 -8.03 8.69
CA LYS A 92 -15.99 -8.38 10.09
C LYS A 92 -17.42 -8.03 10.55
N GLN A 93 -17.99 -6.92 10.07
CA GLN A 93 -19.33 -6.46 10.45
C GLN A 93 -20.48 -7.20 9.72
N ILE A 94 -20.21 -7.82 8.56
CA ILE A 94 -21.28 -8.43 7.76
C ILE A 94 -21.73 -9.76 8.35
N ASP A 95 -20.81 -10.64 8.72
CA ASP A 95 -21.13 -11.98 9.22
C ASP A 95 -20.03 -12.49 10.17
N PRO A 96 -20.37 -13.09 11.33
CA PRO A 96 -19.38 -13.68 12.23
C PRO A 96 -18.51 -14.76 11.59
N ARG A 97 -19.00 -15.47 10.56
CA ARG A 97 -18.22 -16.45 9.79
C ARG A 97 -17.04 -15.80 9.06
N PHE A 98 -17.15 -14.54 8.65
CA PHE A 98 -16.04 -13.79 8.06
C PHE A 98 -15.01 -13.36 9.11
N ALA A 99 -15.43 -13.12 10.35
CA ALA A 99 -14.50 -12.79 11.42
C ALA A 99 -13.59 -13.99 11.75
N GLU A 100 -14.20 -15.17 11.93
CA GLU A 100 -13.46 -16.42 12.16
C GLU A 100 -12.61 -16.82 10.94
N GLY A 101 -13.21 -16.76 9.74
CA GLY A 101 -12.51 -17.05 8.48
C GLY A 101 -11.33 -16.11 8.22
N GLY A 102 -11.48 -14.82 8.55
CA GLY A 102 -10.42 -13.82 8.44
C GLY A 102 -9.25 -14.10 9.39
N ALA A 103 -9.54 -14.37 10.67
CA ALA A 103 -8.52 -14.72 11.66
C ALA A 103 -7.74 -15.99 11.25
N GLU A 104 -8.44 -17.04 10.79
CA GLU A 104 -7.80 -18.26 10.30
C GLU A 104 -6.95 -18.00 9.05
N TYR A 105 -7.48 -17.23 8.10
CA TYR A 105 -6.78 -16.88 6.86
C TYR A 105 -5.45 -16.19 7.17
N TYR A 106 -5.47 -15.11 7.94
CA TYR A 106 -4.24 -14.38 8.27
C TYR A 106 -3.27 -15.20 9.11
N ARG A 107 -3.76 -16.02 10.06
CA ARG A 107 -2.92 -16.94 10.82
C ARG A 107 -2.17 -17.91 9.92
N LYS A 108 -2.84 -18.52 8.94
CA LYS A 108 -2.22 -19.46 7.99
C LYS A 108 -1.22 -18.77 7.07
N VAL A 109 -1.52 -17.54 6.63
CA VAL A 109 -0.56 -16.75 5.83
C VAL A 109 0.69 -16.42 6.64
N LEU A 110 0.54 -15.98 7.89
CA LEU A 110 1.69 -15.71 8.78
C LEU A 110 2.51 -16.97 9.04
N GLN A 111 1.87 -18.11 9.33
CA GLN A 111 2.56 -19.39 9.51
C GLN A 111 3.34 -19.80 8.27
N ARG A 112 2.76 -19.63 7.08
CA ARG A 112 3.46 -19.86 5.80
C ARG A 112 4.69 -18.96 5.68
N ASN A 113 4.56 -17.67 5.98
CA ASN A 113 5.68 -16.73 5.89
C ASN A 113 6.81 -17.04 6.87
N ILE A 114 6.46 -17.46 8.10
CA ILE A 114 7.44 -17.92 9.10
C ILE A 114 8.13 -19.20 8.63
N ALA A 115 7.39 -20.17 8.10
CA ALA A 115 7.99 -21.38 7.55
C ALA A 115 8.91 -21.07 6.37
N LEU A 116 8.51 -20.17 5.47
CA LEU A 116 9.33 -19.69 4.36
C LEU A 116 10.59 -18.96 4.83
N ARG A 117 10.52 -18.19 5.92
CA ARG A 117 11.69 -17.58 6.56
C ARG A 117 12.70 -18.66 6.94
N THR A 118 12.26 -19.71 7.64
CA THR A 118 13.12 -20.81 8.08
C THR A 118 13.68 -21.62 6.91
N LEU A 119 12.85 -21.93 5.91
CA LEU A 119 13.25 -22.75 4.76
C LEU A 119 14.26 -22.08 3.83
N MET A 120 14.20 -20.74 3.70
CA MET A 120 15.10 -19.98 2.81
C MET A 120 16.38 -19.50 3.50
N GLY A 121 16.58 -19.79 4.79
CA GLY A 121 17.77 -19.37 5.54
C GLY A 121 17.97 -17.85 5.52
N SER A 122 19.18 -17.41 5.20
CA SER A 122 19.59 -15.99 5.21
C SER A 122 18.74 -15.08 4.30
N GLU A 123 18.33 -15.58 3.12
CA GLU A 123 17.44 -14.82 2.22
C GLU A 123 16.02 -14.69 2.79
N GLY A 124 15.57 -15.69 3.55
CA GLY A 124 14.30 -15.66 4.25
C GLY A 124 14.28 -14.64 5.38
N GLU A 125 15.37 -14.55 6.14
CA GLU A 125 15.51 -13.58 7.24
C GLU A 125 15.46 -12.12 6.78
N ARG A 126 15.97 -11.86 5.58
CA ARG A 126 15.90 -10.52 4.96
C ARG A 126 14.48 -10.17 4.52
N ARG A 127 13.72 -11.13 4.02
CA ARG A 127 12.39 -10.91 3.41
C ARG A 127 11.24 -10.91 4.40
N PHE A 128 11.29 -11.73 5.45
CA PHE A 128 10.22 -11.87 6.42
C PHE A 128 10.73 -11.55 7.81
N SER A 129 9.98 -10.79 8.61
CA SER A 129 10.24 -10.61 10.03
C SER A 129 9.99 -11.90 10.82
N ILE A 130 10.45 -11.98 12.07
CA ILE A 130 10.21 -13.10 12.99
C ILE A 130 8.70 -13.32 13.17
N THR A 131 7.91 -12.25 13.12
CA THR A 131 6.45 -12.29 13.22
C THR A 131 5.74 -12.71 11.94
N GLY A 132 6.46 -12.93 10.82
CA GLY A 132 5.89 -13.29 9.52
C GLY A 132 5.43 -12.11 8.65
N ASN A 133 5.65 -10.87 9.08
CA ASN A 133 5.45 -9.68 8.26
C ASN A 133 6.52 -9.58 7.16
N GLU A 134 6.16 -9.05 5.99
CA GLU A 134 7.14 -8.77 4.93
C GLU A 134 8.01 -7.57 5.33
N ASN A 135 9.32 -7.75 5.32
CA ASN A 135 10.27 -6.69 5.61
C ASN A 135 10.53 -5.90 4.33
N THR A 136 10.12 -4.63 4.30
CA THR A 136 10.28 -3.78 3.13
C THR A 136 11.27 -2.66 3.42
N PHE A 137 12.29 -2.51 2.57
CA PHE A 137 13.45 -1.64 2.84
C PHE A 137 13.10 -0.14 2.79
N LEU A 138 12.13 0.26 1.96
CA LEU A 138 11.79 1.67 1.73
C LEU A 138 10.29 1.96 1.68
N ARG A 139 9.44 0.99 1.36
CA ARG A 139 8.02 1.23 1.07
C ARG A 139 7.15 0.09 1.58
N THR A 140 6.30 0.36 2.56
CA THR A 140 5.27 -0.59 3.01
C THR A 140 4.06 -0.50 2.09
N ARG A 141 3.95 -1.44 1.15
CA ARG A 141 2.87 -1.42 0.14
C ARG A 141 1.50 -1.77 0.72
N ASN A 142 1.45 -2.67 1.70
CA ASN A 142 0.22 -3.21 2.26
C ASN A 142 0.24 -3.11 3.79
N LEU A 143 -0.93 -3.10 4.42
CA LEU A 143 -1.03 -3.10 5.88
C LEU A 143 -0.34 -4.35 6.45
N PRO A 144 0.50 -4.23 7.51
CA PRO A 144 1.19 -5.37 8.11
C PRO A 144 0.21 -6.49 8.48
N LEU A 145 0.52 -7.72 8.10
CA LEU A 145 -0.37 -8.88 8.26
C LEU A 145 -0.73 -9.12 9.74
N VAL A 146 0.21 -8.83 10.65
CA VAL A 146 -0.04 -8.88 12.10
C VAL A 146 -1.14 -7.89 12.52
N HIS A 147 -1.10 -6.65 12.01
CA HIS A 147 -2.14 -5.66 12.28
C HIS A 147 -3.47 -6.08 11.65
N ARG A 148 -3.45 -6.67 10.44
CA ARG A 148 -4.68 -7.18 9.82
C ARG A 148 -5.32 -8.27 10.66
N LYS A 149 -4.50 -9.15 11.26
CA LYS A 149 -4.98 -10.18 12.19
C LYS A 149 -5.60 -9.57 13.46
N SER A 150 -4.98 -8.55 14.06
CA SER A 150 -5.48 -7.94 15.29
C SER A 150 -6.88 -7.34 15.13
N ILE A 151 -7.21 -6.80 13.95
CA ILE A 151 -8.56 -6.30 13.62
C ILE A 151 -9.63 -7.38 13.84
N PHE A 152 -9.31 -8.66 13.61
CA PHE A 152 -10.23 -9.77 13.82
C PHE A 152 -10.20 -10.30 15.25
N ASP A 153 -9.01 -10.32 15.89
CA ASP A 153 -8.81 -10.83 17.26
C ASP A 153 -9.40 -9.91 18.36
N GLU A 154 -9.50 -8.59 18.16
CA GLU A 154 -9.94 -7.58 19.16
C GLU A 154 -11.43 -7.67 19.59
N THR A 155 -12.17 -8.73 19.28
CA THR A 155 -13.60 -8.84 19.65
C THR A 155 -14.02 -10.27 19.98
N GLN A 156 -13.18 -10.97 20.74
CA GLN A 156 -13.64 -12.07 21.61
C GLN A 156 -13.81 -11.56 23.03
#